data_AF-A0A9D8TAG2-F1
#
_entry.id   AF-A0A9D8TAG2-F1
#
_cell.length_a   1.000
_cell.length_b   1.000
_cell.length_c   1.000
_cell.angle_alpha   90.00
_cell.angle_beta   90.00
_cell.angle_gamma   90.00
#
_symmetry.space_group_name_H-M   'P 1'
#
loop_
_entity.id
_entity.type
_entity.pdbx_description
1 polymer ?
#
loop_
_entity_poly.entity_id
_entity_poly.type
_entity_poly.pdbx_seq_one_letter_code
_entity_poly.pdbx_strand_id
1 'polypeptide(L)'
;LWYNIPFRDEDVFEYQGCYASFMHHTSFSGRDKDEVLKRIRMRTAQASQALHQADCLMITFGTSWVYALAETGKIVANCHKLPDYHFVRRRLDVAEIVEYYSEFLEVVFREKPDLKILMTVSPIRHFKDGAHENTLSKAVLHLAIEELCLRFPQIVYFPAYELLCDDLRDYRFYDEDMLHPNSQALRYIWEAFSQFAFDKNTKDLIHQLQQIHKAMQHKPLRPGDEAYVRFAQKNLAAIAMLQLAHPELDLTEEQDFFKRILE
;
A
#
# COMPACT_ATOMS: atom_id res chain seq x y z
N LEU A 1 12.79 5.14 -9.09
CA LEU A 1 12.32 3.76 -9.36
C LEU A 1 12.36 3.41 -10.85
N TRP A 2 11.74 4.21 -11.72
CA TRP A 2 11.63 3.91 -13.16
C TRP A 2 12.96 3.49 -13.84
N TYR A 3 14.01 4.30 -13.71
CA TYR A 3 15.33 4.04 -14.30
C TYR A 3 16.29 3.19 -13.45
N ASN A 4 15.82 2.62 -12.34
CA ASN A 4 16.66 1.85 -11.41
C ASN A 4 18.00 2.52 -11.04
N ILE A 5 17.99 3.84 -10.80
CA ILE A 5 19.20 4.60 -10.46
C ILE A 5 19.79 4.02 -9.16
N PRO A 6 21.05 3.56 -9.16
CA PRO A 6 21.64 2.88 -8.01
C PRO A 6 21.97 3.88 -6.90
N PHE A 7 21.54 3.56 -5.68
CA PHE A 7 21.93 4.29 -4.46
C PHE A 7 23.44 4.19 -4.22
N ARG A 8 24.06 5.28 -3.81
CA ARG A 8 25.48 5.44 -3.57
C ARG A 8 25.77 5.73 -2.11
N ASP A 9 27.06 5.75 -1.79
CA ASP A 9 27.58 6.05 -0.46
C ASP A 9 27.13 7.40 0.09
N GLU A 10 26.85 8.37 -0.77
CA GLU A 10 26.33 9.70 -0.45
C GLU A 10 24.82 9.73 -0.17
N ASP A 11 24.09 8.68 -0.56
CA ASP A 11 22.64 8.55 -0.33
C ASP A 11 22.30 7.90 1.03
N VAL A 12 23.33 7.51 1.78
CA VAL A 12 23.23 6.98 3.14
C VAL A 12 24.01 7.86 4.10
N PHE A 13 23.46 8.02 5.30
CA PHE A 13 24.08 8.77 6.39
C PHE A 13 24.18 7.88 7.63
N GLU A 14 25.14 8.17 8.50
CA GLU A 14 25.27 7.50 9.79
C GLU A 14 24.60 8.33 10.88
N TYR A 15 23.78 7.68 11.70
CA TYR A 15 23.21 8.28 12.91
C TYR A 15 23.12 7.22 14.01
N GLN A 16 23.66 7.54 15.19
CA GLN A 16 23.68 6.64 16.36
C GLN A 16 24.27 5.25 16.06
N GLY A 17 25.34 5.19 15.24
CA GLY A 17 26.01 3.94 14.87
C GLY A 17 25.25 3.07 13.87
N CYS A 18 24.20 3.61 13.23
CA CYS A 18 23.45 2.95 12.17
C CYS A 18 23.47 3.79 10.90
N TYR A 19 23.72 3.14 9.77
CA TYR A 19 23.56 3.69 8.43
C TYR A 19 22.09 3.62 8.02
N ALA A 20 21.59 4.71 7.45
CA ALA A 20 20.21 4.87 7.02
C ALA A 20 20.11 5.72 5.75
N SER A 21 18.95 5.67 5.08
CA SER A 21 18.64 6.51 3.93
C SER A 21 17.31 7.22 4.17
N PHE A 22 17.25 8.52 3.87
CA PHE A 22 16.04 9.33 4.01
C PHE A 22 14.87 8.86 3.12
N MET A 23 15.16 8.04 2.12
CA MET A 23 14.17 7.47 1.19
C MET A 23 13.62 6.11 1.65
N HIS A 24 14.08 5.57 2.78
CA HIS A 24 13.77 4.21 3.20
C HIS A 24 13.25 4.15 4.65
N HIS A 25 12.37 3.18 4.91
CA HIS A 25 11.91 2.86 6.26
C HIS A 25 13.09 2.39 7.14
N THR A 26 12.98 2.56 8.46
CA THR A 26 14.06 2.22 9.42
C THR A 26 14.40 0.72 9.45
N SER A 27 13.54 -0.14 8.91
CA SER A 27 13.85 -1.56 8.67
C SER A 27 15.01 -1.77 7.68
N PHE A 28 15.33 -0.77 6.85
CA PHE A 28 16.49 -0.77 5.96
C PHE A 28 17.77 -0.24 6.60
N SER A 29 17.70 0.26 7.83
CA SER A 29 18.89 0.73 8.55
C SER A 29 19.69 -0.43 9.14
N GLY A 30 20.97 -0.22 9.42
CA GLY A 30 21.86 -1.25 9.95
C GLY A 30 23.25 -0.71 10.30
N ARG A 31 24.07 -1.49 11.01
CA ARG A 31 25.42 -1.07 11.44
C ARG A 31 26.49 -1.18 10.36
N ASP A 32 26.25 -2.01 9.36
CA ASP A 32 27.15 -2.21 8.22
C ASP A 32 26.62 -1.43 7.02
N LYS A 33 27.39 -0.45 6.55
CA LYS A 33 27.04 0.43 5.43
C LYS A 33 26.86 -0.35 4.13
N ASP A 34 27.76 -1.28 3.85
CA ASP A 34 27.77 -2.03 2.59
C ASP A 34 26.56 -2.97 2.53
N GLU A 35 26.21 -3.61 3.64
CA GLU A 35 25.02 -4.46 3.71
C GLU A 35 23.72 -3.64 3.59
N VAL A 36 23.66 -2.44 4.20
CA VAL A 36 22.53 -1.52 4.04
C VAL A 36 22.36 -1.10 2.57
N LEU A 37 23.44 -0.66 1.92
CA LEU A 37 23.41 -0.27 0.51
C LEU A 37 23.03 -1.44 -0.40
N LYS A 38 23.58 -2.63 -0.14
CA LYS A 38 23.26 -3.85 -0.90
C LYS A 38 21.78 -4.18 -0.81
N ARG A 39 21.20 -4.14 0.39
CA ARG A 39 19.77 -4.39 0.61
C ARG A 39 18.89 -3.34 -0.08
N ILE A 40 19.24 -2.06 0.02
CA ILE A 40 18.54 -0.97 -0.67
C ILE A 40 18.56 -1.16 -2.18
N ARG A 41 19.74 -1.41 -2.76
CA ARG A 41 19.92 -1.61 -4.21
C ARG A 41 19.13 -2.83 -4.71
N MET A 42 19.23 -3.95 -4.00
CA MET A 42 18.49 -5.17 -4.31
C MET A 42 16.98 -4.90 -4.33
N ARG A 43 16.45 -4.24 -3.28
CA ARG A 43 15.01 -3.96 -3.20
C ARG A 43 14.55 -2.96 -4.25
N THR A 44 15.38 -1.95 -4.55
CA THR A 44 15.10 -0.95 -5.60
C THR A 44 15.02 -1.61 -6.98
N ALA A 45 15.95 -2.52 -7.28
CA ALA A 45 15.95 -3.27 -8.54
C ALA A 45 14.70 -4.15 -8.68
N GLN A 46 14.31 -4.86 -7.61
CA GLN A 46 13.08 -5.66 -7.59
C GLN A 46 11.84 -4.79 -7.82
N ALA A 47 11.74 -3.64 -7.13
CA ALA A 47 10.62 -2.73 -7.27
C ALA A 47 10.56 -2.10 -8.67
N SER A 48 11.71 -1.76 -9.26
CA SER A 48 11.79 -1.27 -10.64
C SER A 48 11.32 -2.31 -11.64
N GLN A 49 11.77 -3.57 -11.50
CA GLN A 49 11.33 -4.66 -12.36
C GLN A 49 9.83 -4.90 -12.25
N ALA A 50 9.29 -4.93 -11.02
CA ALA A 50 7.85 -5.08 -10.79
C ALA A 50 7.05 -3.94 -11.44
N LEU A 51 7.53 -2.69 -11.34
CA LEU A 51 6.88 -1.53 -11.97
C LEU A 51 6.85 -1.65 -13.50
N HIS A 52 7.93 -2.13 -14.12
CA HIS A 52 7.98 -2.35 -15.57
C HIS A 52 7.05 -3.49 -16.03
N GLN A 53 6.85 -4.50 -15.18
CA GLN A 53 5.97 -5.63 -15.47
C GLN A 53 4.49 -5.36 -15.16
N ALA A 54 4.19 -4.35 -14.34
CA ALA A 54 2.82 -4.06 -13.92
C ALA A 54 1.94 -3.55 -15.07
N ASP A 55 0.68 -3.97 -15.06
CA ASP A 55 -0.38 -3.42 -15.92
C ASP A 55 -1.18 -2.30 -15.23
N CYS A 56 -1.12 -2.28 -13.89
CA CYS A 56 -1.77 -1.28 -13.06
C CYS A 56 -0.84 -0.83 -11.91
N LEU A 57 -0.77 0.48 -11.67
CA LEU A 57 -0.08 1.09 -10.54
C LEU A 57 -1.09 1.82 -9.64
N MET A 58 -1.19 1.41 -8.38
CA MET A 58 -2.04 2.08 -7.41
C MET A 58 -1.24 3.06 -6.55
N ILE A 59 -1.69 4.31 -6.45
CA ILE A 59 -1.05 5.38 -5.67
C ILE A 59 -2.04 5.92 -4.65
N THR A 60 -1.75 5.72 -3.37
CA THR A 60 -2.58 6.23 -2.27
C THR A 60 -1.90 7.43 -1.61
N PHE A 61 -2.54 8.59 -1.68
CA PHE A 61 -2.06 9.81 -1.05
C PHE A 61 -2.53 9.91 0.40
N GLY A 62 -1.58 10.05 1.33
CA GLY A 62 -1.87 10.22 2.76
C GLY A 62 -2.06 11.68 3.15
N THR A 63 -1.03 12.49 2.95
CA THR A 63 -0.99 13.91 3.33
C THR A 63 -0.11 14.69 2.35
N SER A 64 -0.42 15.96 2.12
CA SER A 64 0.47 16.90 1.41
C SER A 64 1.53 17.52 2.32
N TRP A 65 1.54 17.19 3.61
CA TRP A 65 2.62 17.60 4.52
C TRP A 65 3.88 16.75 4.30
N VAL A 66 5.00 17.43 4.06
CA VAL A 66 6.31 16.83 3.88
C VAL A 66 7.31 17.35 4.90
N TYR A 67 8.36 16.56 5.12
CA TYR A 67 9.59 17.02 5.75
C TYR A 67 10.62 17.27 4.66
N ALA A 68 11.27 18.43 4.71
CA ALA A 68 12.38 18.79 3.85
C ALA A 68 13.63 19.01 4.71
N LEU A 69 14.80 18.59 4.23
CA LEU A 69 16.06 18.90 4.90
C LEU A 69 16.27 20.42 4.96
N ALA A 70 16.55 20.96 6.13
CA ALA A 70 16.72 22.40 6.33
C ALA A 70 17.88 22.98 5.48
N GLU A 71 18.93 22.19 5.26
CA GLU A 71 20.13 22.60 4.53
C GLU A 71 19.94 22.62 3.01
N THR A 72 19.15 21.70 2.46
CA THR A 72 19.08 21.46 1.00
C THR A 72 17.69 21.64 0.41
N GLY A 73 16.64 21.72 1.25
CA GLY A 73 15.25 21.71 0.82
C GLY A 73 14.75 20.37 0.28
N LYS A 74 15.60 19.33 0.21
CA LYS A 74 15.23 18.01 -0.33
C LYS A 74 14.18 17.35 0.54
N ILE A 75 13.08 16.91 -0.09
CA ILE A 75 12.00 16.17 0.57
C ILE A 75 12.50 14.79 1.01
N VAL A 76 12.13 14.38 2.22
CA VAL A 76 12.52 13.09 2.82
C VAL A 76 11.29 12.30 3.25
N ALA A 77 11.39 10.96 3.17
CA ALA A 77 10.29 10.06 3.51
C ALA A 77 10.34 9.60 4.97
N ASN A 78 11.53 9.47 5.56
CA ASN A 78 11.71 9.06 6.95
C ASN A 78 12.82 9.87 7.62
N CYS A 79 12.51 10.53 8.74
CA CYS A 79 13.44 11.35 9.50
C CYS A 79 14.35 10.55 10.43
N HIS A 80 14.17 9.23 10.59
CA HIS A 80 15.01 8.33 11.39
C HIS A 80 15.29 8.80 12.84
N LYS A 81 14.32 9.51 13.44
CA LYS A 81 14.42 10.11 14.78
C LYS A 81 15.59 11.09 14.93
N LEU A 82 16.05 11.71 13.83
CA LEU A 82 16.93 12.86 13.92
C LEU A 82 16.21 14.03 14.60
N PRO A 83 16.95 14.94 15.25
CA PRO A 83 16.36 16.14 15.85
C PRO A 83 15.58 16.99 14.84
N ASP A 84 14.46 17.56 15.29
CA ASP A 84 13.53 18.30 14.42
C ASP A 84 14.17 19.50 13.71
N TYR A 85 15.22 20.11 14.25
CA TYR A 85 15.91 21.27 13.63
C TYR A 85 16.61 20.92 12.30
N HIS A 86 16.82 19.64 11.99
CA HIS A 86 17.32 19.20 10.69
C HIS A 86 16.27 19.31 9.58
N PHE A 87 15.00 19.53 9.93
CA PHE A 87 13.91 19.48 8.98
C PHE A 87 13.03 20.73 9.04
N VAL A 88 12.60 21.17 7.87
CA VAL A 88 11.50 22.10 7.70
C VAL A 88 10.28 21.29 7.32
N ARG A 89 9.25 21.38 8.14
CA ARG A 89 7.96 20.77 7.84
C ARG A 89 7.09 21.79 7.10
N ARG A 90 6.60 21.42 5.92
CA ARG A 90 5.76 22.30 5.10
C ARG A 90 4.70 21.49 4.35
N ARG A 91 3.63 22.17 3.96
CA ARG A 91 2.60 21.60 3.09
C ARG A 91 2.99 21.88 1.64
N LEU A 92 2.91 20.86 0.79
CA LEU A 92 2.98 21.03 -0.66
C LEU A 92 1.71 21.74 -1.14
N ASP A 93 1.84 22.59 -2.15
CA ASP A 93 0.68 23.09 -2.88
C ASP A 93 0.26 22.15 -4.02
N VAL A 94 -0.85 22.49 -4.69
CA VAL A 94 -1.40 21.69 -5.79
C VAL A 94 -0.42 21.64 -6.97
N ALA A 95 0.19 22.78 -7.32
CA ALA A 95 1.06 22.90 -8.48
C ALA A 95 2.34 22.08 -8.29
N GLU A 96 2.96 22.12 -7.09
CA GLU A 96 4.13 21.31 -6.75
C GLU A 96 3.86 19.80 -6.94
N ILE A 97 2.71 19.32 -6.49
CA ILE A 97 2.34 17.90 -6.63
C ILE A 97 2.11 17.56 -8.10
N VAL A 98 1.35 18.38 -8.81
CA VAL A 98 1.00 18.14 -10.22
C VAL A 98 2.25 18.17 -11.10
N GLU A 99 3.17 19.13 -10.90
CA GLU A 99 4.42 19.22 -11.64
C GLU A 99 5.28 17.96 -11.41
N TYR A 100 5.53 17.61 -10.14
CA TYR A 100 6.36 16.45 -9.80
C TYR A 100 5.82 15.14 -10.36
N TYR A 101 4.50 14.92 -10.24
CA TYR A 101 3.88 13.73 -10.82
C TYR A 101 3.83 13.78 -12.34
N SER A 102 3.58 14.94 -12.96
CA SER A 102 3.54 15.05 -14.43
C SER A 102 4.89 14.65 -15.05
N GLU A 103 6.00 15.14 -14.51
CA GLU A 103 7.35 14.77 -14.99
C GLU A 103 7.57 13.25 -14.95
N PHE A 104 7.19 12.62 -13.84
CA PHE A 104 7.28 11.17 -13.69
C PHE A 104 6.36 10.43 -14.67
N LEU A 105 5.11 10.87 -14.79
CA LEU A 105 4.08 10.21 -15.59
C LEU A 105 4.33 10.33 -17.08
N GLU A 106 4.86 11.45 -17.56
CA GLU A 106 5.27 11.63 -18.95
C GLU A 106 6.33 10.61 -19.37
N VAL A 107 7.32 10.36 -18.51
CA VAL A 107 8.33 9.33 -18.72
C VAL A 107 7.69 7.95 -18.76
N VAL A 108 6.85 7.63 -17.77
CA VAL A 108 6.20 6.33 -17.62
C VAL A 108 5.31 6.03 -18.83
N PHE A 109 4.43 6.94 -19.22
CA PHE A 109 3.47 6.70 -20.29
C PHE A 109 4.08 6.73 -21.69
N ARG A 110 5.23 7.40 -21.87
CA ARG A 110 6.01 7.29 -23.11
C ARG A 110 6.52 5.86 -23.34
N GLU A 111 6.87 5.15 -22.27
CA GLU A 111 7.46 3.81 -22.34
C GLU A 111 6.43 2.69 -22.09
N LYS A 112 5.38 2.95 -21.30
CA LYS A 112 4.22 2.07 -21.06
C LYS A 112 2.91 2.85 -21.22
N PRO A 113 2.46 3.12 -22.46
CA PRO A 113 1.25 3.90 -22.71
C PRO A 113 -0.03 3.25 -22.19
N ASP A 114 -0.04 1.93 -22.04
CA ASP A 114 -1.19 1.14 -21.59
C ASP A 114 -1.26 0.94 -20.07
N LEU A 115 -0.22 1.34 -19.32
CA LEU A 115 -0.24 1.25 -17.85
C LEU A 115 -1.43 2.04 -17.31
N LYS A 116 -2.27 1.39 -16.51
CA LYS A 116 -3.34 2.08 -15.78
C LYS A 116 -2.84 2.56 -14.43
N ILE A 117 -3.28 3.73 -14.01
CA ILE A 117 -2.94 4.26 -12.69
C ILE A 117 -4.22 4.54 -11.92
N LEU A 118 -4.33 3.97 -10.73
CA LEU A 118 -5.42 4.22 -9.80
C LEU A 118 -4.91 5.12 -8.68
N MET A 119 -5.41 6.34 -8.62
CA MET A 119 -5.11 7.28 -7.54
C MET A 119 -6.24 7.31 -6.52
N THR A 120 -5.91 7.46 -5.25
CA THR A 120 -6.89 7.60 -4.18
C THR A 120 -6.34 8.44 -3.04
N VAL A 121 -7.21 9.13 -2.31
CA VAL A 121 -6.87 9.79 -1.04
C VAL A 121 -7.19 8.84 0.10
N SER A 122 -6.21 8.59 0.97
CA SER A 122 -6.41 7.73 2.14
C SER A 122 -7.47 8.35 3.06
N PRO A 123 -8.44 7.56 3.58
CA PRO A 123 -9.41 8.05 4.56
C PRO A 123 -8.81 8.24 5.97
N ILE A 124 -7.56 7.79 6.20
CA ILE A 124 -6.88 7.94 7.49
C ILE A 124 -6.65 9.42 7.79
N ARG A 125 -6.99 9.81 9.02
CA ARG A 125 -6.87 11.17 9.53
C ARG A 125 -5.43 11.46 10.00
N HIS A 126 -4.81 12.49 9.44
CA HIS A 126 -3.47 12.95 9.84
C HIS A 126 -3.58 14.15 10.79
N PHE A 127 -3.85 13.90 12.07
CA PHE A 127 -4.16 14.94 13.05
C PHE A 127 -2.95 15.56 13.76
N LYS A 128 -1.72 15.23 13.34
CA LYS A 128 -0.50 15.77 13.94
C LYS A 128 -0.48 17.31 13.95
N ASP A 129 -1.10 17.94 12.96
CA ASP A 129 -1.19 19.41 12.80
C ASP A 129 -2.61 19.94 13.06
N GLY A 130 -3.49 19.11 13.62
CA GLY A 130 -4.89 19.43 13.89
C GLY A 130 -5.84 19.15 12.72
N ALA A 131 -7.14 19.21 13.03
CA ALA A 131 -8.20 18.86 12.09
C ALA A 131 -8.26 19.80 10.87
N HIS A 132 -8.06 21.11 11.08
CA HIS A 132 -8.06 22.09 10.00
C HIS A 132 -6.96 21.79 8.97
N GLU A 133 -5.74 21.51 9.44
CA GLU A 133 -4.61 21.18 8.56
C GLU A 133 -4.78 19.85 7.85
N ASN A 134 -5.42 18.87 8.49
CA ASN A 134 -5.82 17.64 7.82
C ASN A 134 -6.81 17.94 6.68
N THR A 135 -7.85 18.76 6.93
CA THR A 135 -8.82 19.14 5.88
C THR A 135 -8.15 19.85 4.71
N LEU A 136 -7.30 20.84 4.97
CA LEU A 136 -6.56 21.54 3.91
C LEU A 136 -5.61 20.60 3.16
N SER A 137 -4.91 19.71 3.87
CA SER A 137 -4.02 18.72 3.27
C SER A 137 -4.77 17.80 2.31
N LYS A 138 -5.92 17.23 2.74
CA LYS A 138 -6.75 16.37 1.88
C LYS A 138 -7.31 17.15 0.68
N ALA A 139 -7.76 18.39 0.87
CA ALA A 139 -8.24 19.24 -0.22
C ALA A 139 -7.17 19.47 -1.30
N VAL A 140 -5.92 19.76 -0.90
CA VAL A 140 -4.80 19.88 -1.85
C VAL A 140 -4.60 18.57 -2.63
N LEU A 141 -4.63 17.42 -1.96
CA LEU A 141 -4.47 16.11 -2.62
C LEU A 141 -5.59 15.83 -3.62
N HIS A 142 -6.85 16.11 -3.27
CA HIS A 142 -7.97 15.93 -4.20
C HIS A 142 -7.82 16.83 -5.44
N LEU A 143 -7.50 18.11 -5.25
CA LEU A 143 -7.31 19.03 -6.38
C LEU A 143 -6.15 18.61 -7.28
N ALA A 144 -5.05 18.15 -6.71
CA ALA A 144 -3.91 17.66 -7.49
C ALA A 144 -4.25 16.39 -8.28
N ILE A 145 -4.97 15.43 -7.67
CA ILE A 145 -5.42 14.22 -8.38
C ILE A 145 -6.39 14.57 -9.50
N GLU A 146 -7.35 15.46 -9.27
CA GLU A 146 -8.29 15.91 -10.30
C GLU A 146 -7.54 16.49 -11.50
N GLU A 147 -6.55 17.35 -11.27
CA GLU A 147 -5.73 17.92 -12.34
C GLU A 147 -4.91 16.86 -13.09
N LEU A 148 -4.37 15.87 -12.38
CA LEU A 148 -3.64 14.74 -13.01
C LEU A 148 -4.58 13.86 -13.84
N CYS A 149 -5.79 13.57 -13.37
CA CYS A 149 -6.81 12.83 -14.12
C CYS A 149 -7.21 13.55 -15.41
N LEU A 150 -7.33 14.88 -15.39
CA LEU A 150 -7.63 15.69 -16.57
C LEU A 150 -6.48 15.68 -17.60
N ARG A 151 -5.23 15.63 -17.13
CA ARG A 151 -4.03 15.63 -17.99
C ARG A 151 -3.73 14.26 -18.60
N PHE A 152 -3.97 13.18 -17.86
CA PHE A 152 -3.56 11.83 -18.23
C PHE A 152 -4.75 10.85 -18.24
N PRO A 153 -5.25 10.43 -19.41
CA PRO A 153 -6.44 9.56 -19.52
C PRO A 153 -6.23 8.14 -18.97
N GLN A 154 -4.99 7.75 -18.67
CA GLN A 154 -4.66 6.48 -18.02
C GLN A 154 -4.97 6.47 -16.52
N ILE A 155 -5.20 7.63 -15.92
CA ILE A 155 -5.39 7.79 -14.49
C ILE A 155 -6.88 7.78 -14.16
N VAL A 156 -7.25 7.00 -13.15
CA VAL A 156 -8.59 6.98 -12.59
C VAL A 156 -8.54 7.22 -11.07
N TYR A 157 -9.57 7.86 -10.55
CA TYR A 157 -9.71 8.11 -9.12
C TYR A 157 -10.63 7.09 -8.46
N PHE A 158 -10.22 6.55 -7.31
CA PHE A 158 -11.07 5.74 -6.43
C PHE A 158 -11.40 6.52 -5.14
N PRO A 159 -12.68 6.71 -4.77
CA PRO A 159 -13.09 7.63 -3.71
C PRO A 159 -13.04 7.01 -2.30
N ALA A 160 -11.91 6.44 -1.87
CA ALA A 160 -11.80 5.80 -0.56
C ALA A 160 -12.02 6.79 0.62
N TYR A 161 -11.60 8.04 0.46
CA TYR A 161 -11.79 9.10 1.46
C TYR A 161 -13.27 9.40 1.67
N GLU A 162 -14.00 9.62 0.58
CA GLU A 162 -15.41 9.97 0.55
C GLU A 162 -16.27 8.81 1.05
N LEU A 163 -15.94 7.56 0.71
CA LEU A 163 -16.63 6.38 1.25
C LEU A 163 -16.57 6.34 2.79
N LEU A 164 -15.45 6.72 3.41
CA LEU A 164 -15.39 6.80 4.88
C LEU A 164 -16.08 8.06 5.41
N CYS A 165 -15.78 9.22 4.81
CA CYS A 165 -16.17 10.51 5.36
C CYS A 165 -17.64 10.87 5.11
N ASP A 166 -18.22 10.46 3.98
CA ASP A 166 -19.56 10.87 3.54
C ASP A 166 -20.57 9.73 3.57
N ASP A 167 -20.20 8.52 3.14
CA ASP A 167 -21.13 7.36 3.16
C ASP A 167 -21.25 6.77 4.57
N LEU A 168 -20.11 6.55 5.23
CA LEU A 168 -20.07 6.01 6.60
C LEU A 168 -20.25 7.12 7.66
N ARG A 169 -19.57 8.26 7.51
CA ARG A 169 -19.80 9.57 8.19
C ARG A 169 -19.81 9.62 9.73
N ASP A 170 -19.61 8.49 10.41
CA ASP A 170 -19.75 8.38 11.87
C ASP A 170 -18.48 7.82 12.54
N TYR A 171 -18.15 8.30 13.75
CA TYR A 171 -17.01 7.84 14.54
C TYR A 171 -17.05 6.34 14.85
N ARG A 172 -18.22 5.70 14.85
CA ARG A 172 -18.38 4.25 15.00
C ARG A 172 -17.65 3.42 13.95
N PHE A 173 -17.18 4.06 12.86
CA PHE A 173 -16.44 3.43 11.78
C PHE A 173 -14.92 3.63 11.90
N TYR A 174 -14.48 4.30 12.95
CA TYR A 174 -13.06 4.42 13.30
C TYR A 174 -12.71 3.40 14.39
N ASP A 175 -11.42 3.08 14.46
CA ASP A 175 -10.83 2.28 15.53
C ASP A 175 -10.67 3.13 16.81
N GLU A 176 -10.16 2.55 17.89
CA GLU A 176 -10.02 3.20 19.20
C GLU A 176 -9.20 4.51 19.15
N ASP A 177 -8.28 4.63 18.20
CA ASP A 177 -7.49 5.85 18.02
C ASP A 177 -8.23 7.00 17.33
N MET A 178 -9.44 6.74 16.82
CA MET A 178 -10.29 7.71 16.11
C MET A 178 -9.67 8.25 14.81
N LEU A 179 -8.61 7.63 14.31
CA LEU A 179 -7.88 8.01 13.11
C LEU A 179 -7.97 6.96 12.00
N HIS A 180 -7.87 5.69 12.37
CA HIS A 180 -7.91 4.58 11.42
C HIS A 180 -9.33 4.03 11.25
N PRO A 181 -9.71 3.57 10.05
CA PRO A 181 -10.97 2.87 9.84
C PRO A 181 -10.95 1.52 10.57
N ASN A 182 -12.06 1.16 11.21
CA ASN A 182 -12.21 -0.16 11.83
C ASN A 182 -12.57 -1.25 10.82
N SER A 183 -12.69 -2.49 11.31
CA SER A 183 -12.99 -3.66 10.47
C SER A 183 -14.28 -3.53 9.66
N GLN A 184 -15.31 -2.83 10.15
CA GLN A 184 -16.55 -2.63 9.40
C GLN A 184 -16.34 -1.66 8.24
N ALA A 185 -15.64 -0.56 8.48
CA ALA A 185 -15.28 0.41 7.44
C ALA A 185 -14.37 -0.20 6.38
N LEU A 186 -13.36 -0.98 6.78
CA LEU A 186 -12.46 -1.68 5.87
C LEU A 186 -13.23 -2.64 4.95
N ARG A 187 -14.20 -3.41 5.47
CA ARG A 187 -15.04 -4.27 4.64
C ARG A 187 -15.87 -3.47 3.64
N TYR A 188 -16.49 -2.38 4.08
CA TYR A 188 -17.30 -1.52 3.22
C TYR A 188 -16.48 -0.95 2.06
N ILE A 189 -15.30 -0.40 2.35
CA ILE A 189 -14.40 0.15 1.33
C ILE A 189 -13.89 -0.97 0.40
N TRP A 190 -13.58 -2.16 0.95
CA TRP A 190 -13.15 -3.32 0.15
C TRP A 190 -14.25 -3.80 -0.82
N GLU A 191 -15.50 -3.81 -0.39
CA GLU A 191 -16.64 -4.16 -1.25
C GLU A 191 -16.81 -3.13 -2.37
N ALA A 192 -16.76 -1.84 -2.06
CA ALA A 192 -16.83 -0.77 -3.06
C ALA A 192 -15.65 -0.83 -4.04
N PHE A 193 -14.43 -1.05 -3.53
CA PHE A 193 -13.24 -1.24 -4.37
C PHE A 193 -13.36 -2.45 -5.27
N SER A 194 -13.86 -3.57 -4.73
CA SER A 194 -14.08 -4.79 -5.52
C SER A 194 -15.07 -4.54 -6.65
N GLN A 195 -16.15 -3.78 -6.38
CA GLN A 195 -17.12 -3.40 -7.40
C GLN A 195 -16.49 -2.53 -8.49
N PHE A 196 -15.65 -1.58 -8.11
CA PHE A 196 -14.95 -0.65 -8.98
C PHE A 196 -13.88 -1.31 -9.86
N ALA A 197 -13.01 -2.14 -9.26
CA ALA A 197 -11.77 -2.59 -9.90
C ALA A 197 -11.83 -4.01 -10.50
N PHE A 198 -12.75 -4.86 -10.05
CA PHE A 198 -12.72 -6.29 -10.40
C PHE A 198 -13.88 -6.71 -11.29
N ASP A 199 -13.57 -7.58 -12.25
CA ASP A 199 -14.58 -8.26 -13.05
C ASP A 199 -15.28 -9.37 -12.24
N LYS A 200 -16.24 -10.05 -12.88
CA LYS A 200 -16.98 -11.13 -12.23
C LYS A 200 -16.09 -12.31 -11.87
N ASN A 201 -15.16 -12.69 -12.73
CA ASN A 201 -14.30 -13.87 -12.50
C ASN A 201 -13.37 -13.63 -11.32
N THR A 202 -12.78 -12.43 -11.22
CA THR A 202 -11.96 -12.02 -10.07
C THR A 202 -12.79 -11.97 -8.78
N LYS A 203 -14.02 -11.45 -8.83
CA LYS A 203 -14.93 -11.44 -7.67
C LYS A 203 -15.25 -12.87 -7.20
N ASP A 204 -15.54 -13.77 -8.13
CA ASP A 204 -15.85 -15.18 -7.84
C ASP A 204 -14.63 -15.87 -7.22
N LEU A 205 -13.43 -15.62 -7.73
CA LEU A 205 -12.17 -16.12 -7.17
C LEU A 205 -11.91 -15.60 -5.75
N ILE A 206 -12.03 -14.28 -5.53
CA ILE A 206 -11.88 -13.68 -4.20
C ILE A 206 -12.85 -14.32 -3.20
N HIS A 207 -14.10 -14.55 -3.61
CA HIS A 207 -15.09 -15.20 -2.76
C HIS A 207 -14.69 -16.64 -2.38
N GLN A 208 -14.14 -17.42 -3.32
CA GLN A 208 -13.63 -18.77 -3.05
C GLN A 208 -12.44 -18.74 -2.06
N LEU A 209 -11.50 -17.80 -2.24
CA LEU A 209 -10.37 -17.63 -1.31
C LEU A 209 -10.84 -17.21 0.09
N GLN A 210 -11.81 -16.29 0.18
CA GLN A 210 -12.40 -15.89 1.46
C GLN A 210 -13.07 -17.05 2.20
N GLN A 211 -13.69 -18.00 1.48
CA GLN A 211 -14.24 -19.21 2.11
C GLN A 211 -13.15 -20.07 2.74
N ILE A 212 -11.99 -20.19 2.09
CA ILE A 212 -10.84 -20.93 2.60
C ILE A 212 -10.25 -20.23 3.83
N HIS A 213 -10.00 -18.92 3.76
CA HIS A 213 -9.50 -18.15 4.91
C HIS A 213 -10.46 -18.17 6.09
N LYS A 214 -11.77 -18.10 5.85
CA LYS A 214 -12.78 -18.27 6.89
C LYS A 214 -12.77 -19.68 7.49
N ALA A 215 -12.54 -20.70 6.67
CA ALA A 215 -12.39 -22.07 7.14
C ALA A 215 -11.14 -22.24 8.03
N MET A 216 -10.03 -21.56 7.73
CA MET A 216 -8.83 -21.56 8.58
C MET A 216 -9.06 -20.92 9.95
N GLN A 217 -9.99 -19.97 10.05
CA GLN A 217 -10.36 -19.33 11.31
C GLN A 217 -11.32 -20.19 12.15
N HIS A 218 -11.83 -21.30 11.61
CA HIS A 218 -12.76 -22.17 12.32
C HIS A 218 -12.06 -22.90 13.49
N LYS A 219 -12.62 -22.75 14.70
CA LYS A 219 -12.17 -23.49 15.88
C LYS A 219 -13.08 -24.69 16.09
N PRO A 220 -12.62 -25.94 15.86
CA PRO A 220 -13.44 -27.12 16.08
C PRO A 220 -13.75 -27.30 17.57
N LEU A 221 -14.99 -27.70 17.88
CA LEU A 221 -15.36 -28.06 19.26
C LEU A 221 -14.63 -29.33 19.73
N ARG A 222 -14.33 -30.23 18.81
CA ARG A 222 -13.64 -31.51 19.04
C ARG A 222 -12.63 -31.75 17.90
N PRO A 223 -11.35 -31.36 18.08
CA PRO A 223 -10.32 -31.48 17.05
C PRO A 223 -10.02 -32.91 16.58
N GLY A 224 -10.40 -33.95 17.33
CA GLY A 224 -10.15 -35.35 16.97
C GLY A 224 -11.31 -36.06 16.27
N ASP A 225 -12.44 -35.39 16.07
CA ASP A 225 -13.61 -36.04 15.48
C ASP A 225 -13.43 -36.19 13.96
N GLU A 226 -13.95 -37.30 13.39
CA GLU A 226 -13.94 -37.53 11.93
C GLU A 226 -14.55 -36.36 11.14
N ALA A 227 -15.46 -35.60 11.75
CA ALA A 227 -16.04 -34.42 11.13
C ALA A 227 -14.98 -33.35 10.81
N TYR A 228 -13.98 -33.17 11.68
CA TYR A 228 -12.91 -32.19 11.47
C TYR A 228 -11.90 -32.67 10.41
N VAL A 229 -11.62 -33.97 10.39
CA VAL A 229 -10.83 -34.61 9.32
C VAL A 229 -11.51 -34.43 7.95
N ARG A 230 -12.81 -34.74 7.84
CA ARG A 230 -13.58 -34.53 6.60
C ARG A 230 -13.64 -33.06 6.20
N PHE A 231 -13.72 -32.15 7.17
CA PHE A 231 -13.65 -30.71 6.94
C PHE A 231 -12.30 -30.29 6.34
N ALA A 232 -11.18 -30.76 6.89
CA ALA A 232 -9.86 -30.47 6.36
C ALA A 232 -9.65 -31.06 4.95
N GLN A 233 -10.07 -32.31 4.72
CA GLN A 233 -10.02 -32.95 3.41
C GLN A 233 -10.84 -32.18 2.35
N LYS A 234 -12.03 -31.70 2.71
CA LYS A 234 -12.86 -30.89 1.82
C LYS A 234 -12.17 -29.59 1.41
N ASN A 235 -11.53 -28.89 2.35
CA ASN A 235 -10.83 -27.64 2.05
C ASN A 235 -9.55 -27.89 1.23
N LEU A 236 -8.81 -28.97 1.49
CA LEU A 236 -7.67 -29.36 0.66
C LEU A 236 -8.08 -29.66 -0.79
N ALA A 237 -9.21 -30.35 -1.00
CA ALA A 237 -9.74 -30.58 -2.33
C ALA A 237 -10.14 -29.27 -3.04
N ALA A 238 -10.73 -28.32 -2.31
CA ALA A 238 -11.07 -27.00 -2.84
C ALA A 238 -9.81 -26.20 -3.23
N ILE A 239 -8.78 -26.20 -2.38
CA ILE A 239 -7.49 -25.56 -2.65
C ILE A 239 -6.83 -26.17 -3.89
N ALA A 240 -6.82 -27.51 -4.01
CA ALA A 240 -6.26 -28.19 -5.18
C ALA A 240 -6.99 -27.81 -6.48
N MET A 241 -8.32 -27.70 -6.44
CA MET A 241 -9.10 -27.23 -7.60
C MET A 241 -8.78 -25.77 -7.97
N LEU A 242 -8.63 -24.89 -6.97
CA LEU A 242 -8.24 -23.50 -7.20
C LEU A 242 -6.85 -23.40 -7.82
N GLN A 243 -5.87 -24.12 -7.30
CA GLN A 243 -4.50 -24.07 -7.83
C GLN A 243 -4.39 -24.67 -9.23
N LEU A 244 -5.25 -25.64 -9.57
CA LEU A 244 -5.36 -26.14 -10.94
C LEU A 244 -5.95 -25.09 -11.90
N ALA A 245 -6.97 -24.35 -11.45
CA ALA A 245 -7.60 -23.29 -12.24
C ALA A 245 -6.76 -22.01 -12.33
N HIS A 246 -5.97 -21.73 -11.29
CA HIS A 246 -5.14 -20.54 -11.11
C HIS A 246 -3.72 -20.92 -10.63
N PRO A 247 -2.85 -21.45 -11.52
CA PRO A 247 -1.51 -21.91 -11.16
C PRO A 247 -0.59 -20.81 -10.61
N GLU A 248 -0.93 -19.55 -10.85
CA GLU A 248 -0.24 -18.37 -10.34
C GLU A 248 -0.47 -18.12 -8.84
N LEU A 249 -1.49 -18.72 -8.23
CA LEU A 249 -1.77 -18.54 -6.80
C LEU A 249 -0.85 -19.43 -5.96
N ASP A 250 -0.08 -18.80 -5.09
CA ASP A 250 0.60 -19.49 -4.00
C ASP A 250 -0.38 -19.71 -2.84
N LEU A 251 -0.84 -20.96 -2.70
CA LEU A 251 -1.74 -21.39 -1.62
C LEU A 251 -1.04 -22.32 -0.62
N THR A 252 0.29 -22.25 -0.52
CA THR A 252 1.09 -23.16 0.30
C THR A 252 0.71 -23.04 1.79
N GLU A 253 0.47 -21.82 2.28
CA GLU A 253 0.09 -21.57 3.67
C GLU A 253 -1.25 -22.24 4.01
N GLU A 254 -2.25 -22.06 3.15
CA GLU A 254 -3.58 -22.66 3.29
C GLU A 254 -3.49 -24.18 3.26
N GLN A 255 -2.68 -24.74 2.35
CA GLN A 255 -2.46 -26.19 2.29
C GLN A 255 -1.84 -26.74 3.56
N ASP A 256 -0.76 -26.12 4.03
CA ASP A 256 -0.03 -26.58 5.20
C ASP A 256 -0.85 -26.42 6.49
N PHE A 257 -1.74 -25.44 6.54
CA PHE A 257 -2.73 -25.34 7.62
C PHE A 257 -3.64 -26.57 7.67
N PHE A 258 -4.27 -26.95 6.55
CA PHE A 258 -5.21 -28.08 6.56
C PHE A 258 -4.52 -29.44 6.60
N LYS A 259 -3.29 -29.59 6.09
CA LYS A 259 -2.50 -30.82 6.24
C LYS A 259 -2.17 -31.10 7.70
N ARG A 260 -1.79 -30.08 8.49
CA ARG A 260 -1.52 -30.20 9.93
C ARG A 260 -2.73 -30.67 10.75
N ILE A 261 -3.96 -30.52 10.24
CA ILE A 261 -5.16 -31.06 10.89
C ILE A 261 -5.30 -32.57 10.68
N LEU A 262 -4.67 -33.11 9.63
CA LEU A 262 -4.72 -34.53 9.28
C LEU A 262 -3.56 -35.34 9.90
N GLU A 263 -2.58 -34.67 10.48
CA GLU A 263 -1.46 -35.25 11.23
C GLU A 263 -1.84 -35.48 12.70
#